data_AF-A0A9D9HV81-F1
#
_entry.id   AF-A0A9D9HV81-F1
#
_cell.length_a   1.000
_cell.length_b   1.000
_cell.length_c   1.000
_cell.angle_alpha   90.00
_cell.angle_beta   90.00
_cell.angle_gamma   90.00
#
_symmetry.space_group_name_H-M   'P 1'
#
loop_
_entity.id
_entity.type
_entity.pdbx_description
1 polymer ?
#
loop_
_entity_poly.entity_id
_entity_poly.type
_entity_poly.pdbx_seq_one_letter_code
_entity_poly.pdbx_strand_id
1 'polypeptide(L)'
;MKKLFIFKSNTLIALAILLSACGTTVNYYSATSETINLGKNVMIQPILAQLDVTPTHVTATLNANELEGLDVSKAKTTVSAKALSTTNADVLVAPRYEMEYDAEKKLSKLTVFGYPAKYSSFRSATANDMKQAIAVAKTDDQTQNNANYVTSKVSNTQMVAEVKVGDKATITLKGNELTGLNEKTALKKAKEQLIRTTNADFLIAENYTVSVKNSVMETFTFTAFPAFYQNYRKYVVADNIFNMTTEPQLIYSTVGDLKTLSGKISVTCNADELQGLNRSSMEVKVRNKALNQYKADVLLNEYFQYTYSADGKDIAQITILGTPAVYHNFHPIAANEVLDPTSTVNADGEAAEGPASFIDTILNLFKKK
;
A
#
# COMPACT_ATOMS: atom_id res chain seq x y z
N MET A 1 68.84 -58.71 -21.69
CA MET A 1 67.44 -58.88 -21.20
C MET A 1 66.86 -57.51 -20.88
N LYS A 2 65.60 -57.27 -21.30
CA LYS A 2 64.58 -56.31 -20.79
C LYS A 2 65.00 -54.82 -20.69
N LYS A 3 64.61 -53.94 -21.63
CA LYS A 3 63.33 -53.17 -21.79
C LYS A 3 63.10 -52.11 -20.69
N LEU A 4 62.41 -51.01 -21.08
CA LEU A 4 61.94 -49.82 -20.34
C LEU A 4 62.96 -48.66 -20.31
N PHE A 5 62.70 -47.41 -20.70
CA PHE A 5 61.48 -46.60 -20.72
C PHE A 5 61.51 -45.63 -21.91
N ILE A 6 60.49 -45.66 -22.78
CA ILE A 6 60.16 -44.54 -23.68
C ILE A 6 58.66 -44.35 -23.51
N PHE A 7 58.24 -43.44 -22.63
CA PHE A 7 56.84 -43.01 -22.57
C PHE A 7 56.74 -41.55 -22.09
N LYS A 8 56.07 -40.75 -22.92
CA LYS A 8 55.27 -39.55 -22.60
C LYS A 8 56.03 -38.27 -22.22
N SER A 9 56.59 -37.61 -23.24
CA SER A 9 56.93 -36.17 -23.20
C SER A 9 55.93 -35.28 -23.97
N ASN A 10 54.84 -35.83 -24.51
CA ASN A 10 53.86 -35.07 -25.31
C ASN A 10 52.55 -34.73 -24.55
N THR A 11 52.48 -34.99 -23.24
CA THR A 11 51.26 -34.77 -22.43
C THR A 11 51.31 -33.50 -21.57
N LEU A 12 52.39 -32.71 -21.65
CA LEU A 12 52.53 -31.47 -20.88
C LEU A 12 52.13 -30.21 -21.68
N ILE A 13 52.11 -30.27 -23.01
CA ILE A 13 51.81 -29.11 -23.87
C ILE A 13 50.29 -28.93 -24.07
N ALA A 14 49.49 -30.01 -23.98
CA ALA A 14 48.03 -29.93 -24.12
C ALA A 14 47.33 -29.27 -22.91
N LEU A 15 48.00 -29.18 -21.74
CA LEU A 15 47.41 -28.59 -20.53
C LEU A 15 47.56 -27.06 -20.49
N ALA A 16 48.52 -26.49 -21.22
CA ALA A 16 48.74 -25.04 -21.29
C ALA A 16 47.72 -24.30 -22.19
N ILE A 17 47.10 -25.00 -23.16
CA ILE A 17 46.15 -24.40 -24.11
C ILE A 17 44.73 -24.30 -23.53
N LEU A 18 44.42 -25.04 -22.45
CA LEU A 18 43.11 -25.01 -21.79
C LEU A 18 42.94 -23.86 -20.79
N LEU A 19 43.98 -23.07 -20.51
CA LEU A 19 43.94 -21.96 -19.55
C LEU A 19 43.71 -20.57 -20.19
N SER A 20 43.60 -20.47 -21.53
CA SER A 20 43.41 -19.18 -22.22
C SER A 20 41.95 -18.82 -22.54
N ALA A 21 40.97 -19.59 -22.04
CA ALA A 21 39.54 -19.34 -22.29
C ALA A 21 38.78 -18.97 -21.01
N CYS A 22 39.26 -17.98 -20.27
CA CYS A 22 38.44 -17.21 -19.32
C CYS A 22 38.64 -15.71 -19.60
N GLY A 23 38.50 -15.32 -20.86
CA GLY A 23 38.12 -13.96 -21.18
C GLY A 23 36.62 -13.85 -20.91
N THR A 24 36.23 -13.50 -19.69
CA THR A 24 34.90 -12.95 -19.47
C THR A 24 34.79 -11.73 -20.37
N THR A 25 34.11 -11.86 -21.49
CA THR A 25 33.57 -10.74 -22.24
C THR A 25 32.59 -10.05 -21.29
N VAL A 26 33.11 -9.11 -20.50
CA VAL A 26 32.27 -8.16 -19.80
C VAL A 26 31.68 -7.31 -20.91
N ASN A 27 30.50 -7.70 -21.39
CA ASN A 27 29.72 -6.85 -22.27
C ASN A 27 29.38 -5.60 -21.46
N TYR A 28 30.24 -4.58 -21.53
CA TYR A 28 29.85 -3.23 -21.20
C TYR A 28 28.85 -2.80 -22.27
N TYR A 29 27.58 -3.16 -22.04
CA TYR A 29 26.50 -2.37 -22.60
C TYR A 29 26.54 -1.03 -21.87
N SER A 30 27.31 -0.07 -22.41
CA SER A 30 27.00 1.33 -22.12
C SER A 30 25.63 1.56 -22.74
N ALA A 31 24.58 1.42 -21.93
CA ALA A 31 23.35 2.12 -22.23
C ALA A 31 23.73 3.60 -22.23
N THR A 32 23.96 4.15 -23.42
CA THR A 32 23.86 5.59 -23.64
C THR A 32 22.39 5.96 -23.48
N SER A 33 21.85 5.79 -22.26
CA SER A 33 20.76 6.66 -21.86
C SER A 33 21.42 8.01 -21.72
N GLU A 34 21.14 8.92 -22.64
CA GLU A 34 21.21 10.33 -22.28
C GLU A 34 20.33 10.48 -21.05
N THR A 35 20.94 10.48 -19.87
CA THR A 35 20.27 10.96 -18.69
C THR A 35 20.03 12.43 -18.97
N ILE A 36 18.83 12.77 -19.44
CA ILE A 36 18.33 14.12 -19.31
C ILE A 36 18.42 14.39 -17.81
N ASN A 37 19.41 15.18 -17.43
CA ASN A 37 19.56 15.69 -16.09
C ASN A 37 18.44 16.71 -15.95
N LEU A 38 17.23 16.23 -15.68
CA LEU A 38 16.04 17.04 -15.46
C LEU A 38 16.43 17.98 -14.31
N GLY A 39 16.68 19.24 -14.64
CA GLY A 39 17.16 20.25 -13.71
C GLY A 39 16.22 20.38 -12.52
N LYS A 40 16.51 19.60 -11.47
CA LYS A 40 16.03 19.61 -10.08
C LYS A 40 14.56 19.81 -9.72
N ASN A 41 13.62 20.11 -10.62
CA ASN A 41 12.21 20.29 -10.25
C ASN A 41 11.25 19.85 -11.37
N VAL A 42 11.18 18.55 -11.64
CA VAL A 42 10.02 18.00 -12.37
C VAL A 42 8.98 17.62 -11.34
N MET A 43 7.88 18.39 -11.30
CA MET A 43 6.70 17.98 -10.55
C MET A 43 5.90 17.01 -11.41
N ILE A 44 5.72 15.81 -10.90
CA ILE A 44 4.87 14.80 -11.52
C ILE A 44 3.46 15.05 -11.00
N GLN A 45 2.50 15.21 -11.90
CA GLN A 45 1.10 15.22 -11.48
C GLN A 45 0.75 13.86 -10.87
N PRO A 46 0.14 13.82 -9.68
CA PRO A 46 -0.29 12.56 -9.10
C PRO A 46 -1.25 11.85 -10.06
N ILE A 47 -1.12 10.53 -10.12
CA ILE A 47 -1.96 9.69 -10.96
C ILE A 47 -3.11 9.20 -10.09
N LEU A 48 -4.31 9.27 -10.64
CA LEU A 48 -5.51 8.72 -10.06
C LEU A 48 -5.88 7.44 -10.78
N ALA A 49 -6.23 6.42 -10.01
CA ALA A 49 -6.80 5.19 -10.51
C ALA A 49 -8.16 4.96 -9.84
N GLN A 50 -9.15 4.59 -10.65
CA GLN A 50 -10.41 4.09 -10.15
C GLN A 50 -10.23 2.64 -9.70
N LEU A 51 -10.76 2.28 -8.54
CA LEU A 51 -10.79 0.90 -8.09
C LEU A 51 -12.12 0.26 -8.46
N ASP A 52 -12.05 -0.83 -9.24
CA ASP A 52 -13.16 -1.77 -9.42
C ASP A 52 -13.11 -2.77 -8.26
N VAL A 53 -13.91 -2.49 -7.22
CA VAL A 53 -13.90 -3.23 -5.95
C VAL A 53 -14.96 -4.31 -5.98
N THR A 54 -14.53 -5.56 -5.77
CA THR A 54 -15.48 -6.67 -5.63
C THR A 54 -16.15 -6.61 -4.25
N PRO A 55 -17.48 -6.67 -4.13
CA PRO A 55 -18.19 -6.51 -2.86
C PRO A 55 -18.07 -7.72 -1.90
N THR A 56 -17.34 -8.76 -2.30
CA THR A 56 -17.12 -9.97 -1.50
C THR A 56 -15.73 -9.94 -0.88
N HIS A 57 -15.65 -10.21 0.42
CA HIS A 57 -14.35 -10.29 1.10
C HIS A 57 -13.53 -11.47 0.58
N VAL A 58 -12.22 -11.25 0.54
CA VAL A 58 -11.24 -12.32 0.45
C VAL A 58 -10.54 -12.48 1.79
N THR A 59 -10.30 -13.74 2.17
CA THR A 59 -9.56 -14.09 3.38
C THR A 59 -8.36 -14.95 3.01
N ALA A 60 -7.21 -14.66 3.61
CA ALA A 60 -6.07 -15.56 3.57
C ALA A 60 -5.39 -15.63 4.93
N THR A 61 -4.82 -16.79 5.25
CA THR A 61 -4.13 -17.05 6.51
C THR A 61 -2.72 -17.57 6.22
N LEU A 62 -1.73 -17.06 6.97
CA LEU A 62 -0.42 -17.66 7.15
C LEU A 62 -0.38 -18.36 8.50
N ASN A 63 0.09 -19.61 8.51
CA ASN A 63 0.32 -20.38 9.73
C ASN A 63 1.78 -20.27 10.18
N ALA A 64 2.10 -20.78 11.38
CA ALA A 64 3.43 -20.64 12.00
C ALA A 64 4.60 -21.03 11.08
N ASN A 65 4.45 -22.09 10.30
CA ASN A 65 5.46 -22.54 9.33
C ASN A 65 5.68 -21.57 8.16
N GLU A 66 4.66 -20.83 7.76
CA GLU A 66 4.73 -19.80 6.70
C GLU A 66 5.21 -18.45 7.24
N LEU A 67 5.16 -18.26 8.55
CA LEU A 67 5.60 -17.05 9.25
C LEU A 67 7.07 -17.11 9.70
N GLU A 68 7.68 -18.30 9.65
CA GLU A 68 9.06 -18.49 10.10
C GLU A 68 10.04 -17.60 9.30
N GLY A 69 10.82 -16.80 10.02
CA GLY A 69 11.78 -15.86 9.43
C GLY A 69 11.18 -14.59 8.82
N LEU A 70 9.87 -14.39 8.89
CA LEU A 70 9.22 -13.15 8.48
C LEU A 70 9.02 -12.21 9.67
N ASP A 71 9.37 -10.94 9.49
CA ASP A 71 8.90 -9.89 10.39
C ASP A 71 7.41 -9.58 10.14
N VAL A 72 6.77 -8.87 11.07
CA VAL A 72 5.32 -8.56 10.98
C VAL A 72 4.98 -7.78 9.72
N SER A 73 5.86 -6.89 9.24
CA SER A 73 5.58 -6.10 8.05
C SER A 73 5.61 -6.98 6.80
N LYS A 74 6.63 -7.83 6.66
CA LYS A 74 6.72 -8.81 5.57
C LYS A 74 5.57 -9.81 5.63
N ALA A 75 5.23 -10.33 6.80
CA ALA A 75 4.11 -11.23 6.97
C ALA A 75 2.78 -10.62 6.49
N LYS A 76 2.54 -9.33 6.78
CA LYS A 76 1.37 -8.58 6.28
C LYS A 76 1.36 -8.46 4.76
N THR A 77 2.50 -8.16 4.14
CA THR A 77 2.63 -8.13 2.68
C THR A 77 2.41 -9.52 2.07
N THR A 78 3.00 -10.56 2.65
CA THR A 78 2.89 -11.95 2.19
C THR A 78 1.45 -12.47 2.27
N VAL A 79 0.75 -12.25 3.39
CA VAL A 79 -0.64 -12.71 3.54
C VAL A 79 -1.57 -11.95 2.59
N SER A 80 -1.31 -10.66 2.34
CA SER A 80 -2.08 -9.86 1.38
C SER A 80 -1.87 -10.34 -0.05
N ALA A 81 -0.62 -10.63 -0.43
CA ALA A 81 -0.30 -11.23 -1.72
C ALA A 81 -0.97 -12.60 -1.89
N LYS A 82 -0.99 -13.42 -0.82
CA LYS A 82 -1.71 -14.70 -0.80
C LYS A 82 -3.21 -14.50 -1.07
N ALA A 83 -3.86 -13.55 -0.38
CA ALA A 83 -5.27 -13.22 -0.63
C ALA A 83 -5.51 -12.76 -2.08
N LEU A 84 -4.73 -11.79 -2.58
CA LEU A 84 -4.87 -11.24 -3.93
C LEU A 84 -4.66 -12.28 -5.03
N SER A 85 -3.77 -13.26 -4.81
CA SER A 85 -3.52 -14.33 -5.77
C SER A 85 -4.75 -15.22 -6.03
N THR A 86 -5.65 -15.36 -5.05
CA THR A 86 -6.87 -16.17 -5.19
C THR A 86 -7.96 -15.50 -6.03
N THR A 87 -7.92 -14.17 -6.15
CA THR A 87 -8.95 -13.36 -6.82
C THR A 87 -8.44 -12.65 -8.07
N ASN A 88 -7.15 -12.77 -8.39
CA ASN A 88 -6.49 -12.04 -9.48
C ASN A 88 -6.72 -10.51 -9.37
N ALA A 89 -6.72 -10.00 -8.15
CA ALA A 89 -6.86 -8.58 -7.85
C ALA A 89 -5.49 -7.89 -7.75
N ASP A 90 -5.49 -6.56 -7.82
CA ASP A 90 -4.26 -5.76 -7.75
C ASP A 90 -3.99 -5.23 -6.34
N VAL A 91 -5.04 -4.95 -5.56
CA VAL A 91 -4.94 -4.37 -4.23
C VAL A 91 -6.10 -4.82 -3.33
N LEU A 92 -5.87 -4.85 -2.01
CA LEU A 92 -6.93 -5.02 -1.01
C LEU A 92 -7.37 -3.65 -0.50
N VAL A 93 -8.66 -3.36 -0.61
CA VAL A 93 -9.30 -2.19 0.00
C VAL A 93 -9.73 -2.54 1.42
N ALA A 94 -9.47 -1.60 2.35
CA ALA A 94 -9.74 -1.73 3.77
C ALA A 94 -9.21 -3.05 4.39
N PRO A 95 -7.90 -3.37 4.26
CA PRO A 95 -7.37 -4.62 4.78
C PRO A 95 -7.40 -4.64 6.31
N ARG A 96 -7.97 -5.69 6.89
CA ARG A 96 -7.95 -5.98 8.33
C ARG A 96 -7.04 -7.17 8.60
N TYR A 97 -6.18 -7.04 9.61
CA TYR A 97 -5.27 -8.10 10.02
C TYR A 97 -5.61 -8.62 11.41
N GLU A 98 -5.72 -9.93 11.52
CA GLU A 98 -5.86 -10.66 12.78
C GLU A 98 -4.60 -11.44 13.06
N MET A 99 -4.00 -11.19 14.23
CA MET A 99 -2.76 -11.81 14.67
C MET A 99 -3.04 -12.65 15.90
N GLU A 100 -2.64 -13.92 15.86
CA GLU A 100 -2.62 -14.82 17.02
C GLU A 100 -1.16 -15.09 17.39
N TYR A 101 -0.88 -15.10 18.69
CA TYR A 101 0.44 -15.37 19.24
C TYR A 101 0.39 -16.66 20.06
N ASP A 102 1.49 -17.41 20.04
CA ASP A 102 1.64 -18.59 20.90
C ASP A 102 1.99 -18.22 22.35
N ALA A 103 2.18 -19.24 23.20
CA ALA A 103 2.54 -19.07 24.60
C ALA A 103 3.91 -18.38 24.80
N GLU A 104 4.80 -18.44 23.81
CA GLU A 104 6.10 -17.77 23.80
C GLU A 104 6.03 -16.34 23.24
N LYS A 105 4.82 -15.84 22.97
CA LYS A 105 4.56 -14.53 22.34
C LYS A 105 5.14 -14.42 20.92
N LYS A 106 5.36 -15.53 20.22
CA LYS A 106 5.70 -15.54 18.80
C LYS A 106 4.42 -15.54 17.98
N LEU A 107 4.43 -14.84 16.85
CA LEU A 107 3.29 -14.79 15.92
C LEU A 107 3.07 -16.18 15.33
N SER A 108 1.95 -16.81 15.67
CA SER A 108 1.62 -18.19 15.28
C SER A 108 0.64 -18.27 14.13
N LYS A 109 -0.19 -17.24 13.95
CA LYS A 109 -1.15 -17.14 12.84
C LYS A 109 -1.41 -15.68 12.49
N LEU A 110 -1.47 -15.40 11.19
CA LEU A 110 -1.82 -14.09 10.65
C LEU A 110 -2.90 -14.28 9.58
N THR A 111 -4.06 -13.67 9.79
CA THR A 111 -5.17 -13.69 8.82
C THR A 111 -5.43 -12.28 8.31
N VAL A 112 -5.59 -12.13 6.99
CA VAL A 112 -6.04 -10.88 6.37
C VAL A 112 -7.44 -11.04 5.82
N PHE A 113 -8.24 -9.98 5.97
CA PHE A 113 -9.54 -9.80 5.37
C PHE A 113 -9.51 -8.49 4.57
N GLY A 114 -10.21 -8.43 3.46
CA GLY A 114 -10.37 -7.17 2.73
C GLY A 114 -11.15 -7.37 1.45
N TYR A 115 -11.40 -6.26 0.75
CA TYR A 115 -12.10 -6.26 -0.52
C TYR A 115 -11.09 -6.27 -1.66
N PRO A 116 -11.05 -7.32 -2.49
CA PRO A 116 -10.16 -7.34 -3.64
C PRO A 116 -10.62 -6.33 -4.67
N ALA A 117 -9.67 -5.54 -5.17
CA ALA A 117 -9.93 -4.52 -6.18
C ALA A 117 -8.92 -4.55 -7.31
N LYS A 118 -9.37 -4.13 -8.49
CA LYS A 118 -8.51 -3.93 -9.67
C LYS A 118 -8.38 -2.46 -9.99
N TYR A 119 -7.21 -2.08 -10.48
CA TYR A 119 -7.04 -0.74 -11.02
C TYR A 119 -7.74 -0.62 -12.37
N SER A 120 -8.40 0.51 -12.56
CA SER A 120 -9.07 0.87 -13.80
C SER A 120 -8.93 2.37 -14.05
N SER A 121 -9.06 2.78 -15.32
CA SER A 121 -9.21 4.19 -15.71
C SER A 121 -8.13 5.14 -15.15
N PHE A 122 -6.85 4.78 -15.28
CA PHE A 122 -5.74 5.65 -14.87
C PHE A 122 -5.80 6.99 -15.60
N ARG A 123 -5.68 8.09 -14.86
CA ARG A 123 -5.63 9.46 -15.39
C ARG A 123 -4.78 10.36 -14.52
N SER A 124 -4.23 11.43 -15.10
CA SER A 124 -3.63 12.51 -14.31
C SER A 124 -4.69 13.17 -13.41
N ALA A 125 -4.30 13.55 -12.21
CA ALA A 125 -5.13 14.35 -11.33
C ALA A 125 -5.46 15.71 -11.97
N THR A 126 -6.73 16.08 -11.93
CA THR A 126 -7.20 17.42 -12.29
C THR A 126 -7.03 18.38 -11.11
N ALA A 127 -7.10 19.68 -11.37
CA ALA A 127 -7.12 20.68 -10.30
C ALA A 127 -8.28 20.48 -9.32
N ASN A 128 -9.41 19.92 -9.77
CA ASN A 128 -10.53 19.61 -8.89
C ASN A 128 -10.17 18.46 -7.94
N ASP A 129 -9.60 17.36 -8.45
CA ASP A 129 -9.20 16.22 -7.61
C ASP A 129 -8.20 16.62 -6.52
N MET A 130 -7.27 17.53 -6.84
CA MET A 130 -6.31 18.05 -5.86
C MET A 130 -7.01 18.86 -4.75
N LYS A 131 -8.02 19.68 -5.10
CA LYS A 131 -8.83 20.39 -4.10
C LYS A 131 -9.58 19.41 -3.19
N GLN A 132 -10.07 18.30 -3.75
CA GLN A 132 -10.79 17.26 -3.00
C GLN A 132 -9.88 16.54 -2.02
N ALA A 133 -8.70 16.10 -2.48
CA ALA A 133 -7.72 15.45 -1.62
C ALA A 133 -7.32 16.36 -0.43
N ILE A 134 -7.19 17.67 -0.67
CA ILE A 134 -6.90 18.66 0.38
C ILE A 134 -8.07 18.82 1.35
N ALA A 135 -9.32 18.79 0.87
CA ALA A 135 -10.50 18.90 1.72
C ALA A 135 -10.60 17.72 2.69
N VAL A 136 -10.37 16.50 2.21
CA VAL A 136 -10.37 15.26 3.02
C VAL A 136 -9.21 15.26 4.03
N ALA A 137 -8.02 15.72 3.64
CA ALA A 137 -6.88 15.78 4.55
C ALA A 137 -7.09 16.81 5.69
N LYS A 138 -7.85 17.89 5.45
CA LYS A 138 -8.12 18.92 6.46
C LYS A 138 -9.17 18.54 7.49
N THR A 139 -10.05 17.58 7.20
CA THR A 139 -11.05 17.13 8.16
C THR A 139 -10.47 16.28 9.29
N ASP A 140 -9.29 15.67 9.10
CA ASP A 140 -8.62 14.87 10.12
C ASP A 140 -7.79 15.73 11.11
N ASP A 141 -7.50 16.98 10.76
CA ASP A 141 -6.50 17.82 11.45
C ASP A 141 -7.08 19.11 12.08
N GLN A 142 -8.37 19.11 12.42
CA GLN A 142 -9.03 20.22 13.16
C GLN A 142 -8.53 20.39 14.61
N THR A 143 -7.34 19.88 14.95
CA THR A 143 -6.66 20.19 16.21
C THR A 143 -5.23 20.66 16.05
N GLN A 144 -4.85 21.41 15.00
CA GLN A 144 -3.75 22.39 15.14
C GLN A 144 -4.00 23.71 14.40
N ASN A 145 -4.36 24.72 15.20
CA ASN A 145 -4.15 26.13 14.87
C ASN A 145 -2.66 26.37 14.59
N ASN A 146 -2.30 26.67 13.34
CA ASN A 146 -1.16 27.53 13.05
C ASN A 146 -1.33 28.19 11.67
N ALA A 147 -1.98 29.35 11.69
CA ALA A 147 -2.10 30.29 10.58
C ALA A 147 -0.78 31.06 10.36
N ASN A 148 0.31 30.36 10.05
CA ASN A 148 1.56 30.97 9.60
C ASN A 148 2.20 30.10 8.51
N TYR A 149 1.57 30.06 7.33
CA TYR A 149 2.26 29.68 6.10
C TYR A 149 2.79 30.96 5.43
N VAL A 150 4.10 31.15 5.54
CA VAL A 150 4.88 32.26 5.00
C VAL A 150 4.74 32.31 3.48
N THR A 151 4.24 33.42 2.95
CA THR A 151 4.19 33.74 1.53
C THR A 151 5.53 34.37 1.08
N SER A 152 6.55 33.55 0.85
CA SER A 152 7.72 34.00 0.08
C SER A 152 7.44 33.79 -1.41
N LYS A 153 7.18 34.89 -2.13
CA LYS A 153 7.07 34.91 -3.60
C LYS A 153 8.39 34.50 -4.24
N VAL A 154 8.46 33.30 -4.82
CA VAL A 154 9.54 32.90 -5.73
C VAL A 154 8.91 32.18 -6.90
N SER A 155 8.69 32.90 -8.01
CA SER A 155 8.15 32.30 -9.23
C SER A 155 9.19 31.34 -9.85
N ASN A 156 9.16 30.09 -9.43
CA ASN A 156 9.94 29.04 -10.07
C ASN A 156 9.15 28.52 -11.26
N THR A 157 9.73 28.64 -12.45
CA THR A 157 9.20 27.97 -13.62
C THR A 157 9.54 26.49 -13.51
N GLN A 158 8.54 25.62 -13.47
CA GLN A 158 8.70 24.18 -13.29
C GLN A 158 8.20 23.42 -14.52
N MET A 159 8.84 22.28 -14.80
CA MET A 159 8.40 21.38 -15.87
C MET A 159 7.42 20.38 -15.26
N VAL A 160 6.20 20.33 -15.79
CA VAL A 160 5.19 19.34 -15.44
C VAL A 160 5.08 18.36 -16.60
N ALA A 161 5.15 17.07 -16.29
CA ALA A 161 4.91 16.00 -17.25
C ALA A 161 3.55 15.37 -16.97
N GLU A 162 2.75 15.15 -18.02
CA GLU A 162 1.59 14.27 -17.95
C GLU A 162 2.11 12.82 -17.89
N VAL A 163 1.42 11.93 -17.18
CA VAL A 163 1.79 10.51 -17.14
C VAL A 163 0.74 9.69 -17.86
N LYS A 164 1.16 8.96 -18.89
CA LYS A 164 0.35 7.89 -19.50
C LYS A 164 0.69 6.57 -18.84
N VAL A 165 -0.32 5.87 -18.36
CA VAL A 165 -0.17 4.52 -17.79
C VAL A 165 -0.55 3.49 -18.86
N GLY A 166 0.32 2.51 -19.07
CA GLY A 166 0.09 1.37 -19.95
C GLY A 166 -0.65 0.22 -19.26
N ASP A 167 -0.91 -0.84 -20.01
CA ASP A 167 -1.58 -2.03 -19.49
C ASP A 167 -0.72 -2.77 -18.46
N LYS A 168 -1.38 -3.49 -17.54
CA LYS A 168 -0.72 -4.34 -16.53
C LYS A 168 0.25 -5.31 -17.21
N ALA A 169 1.49 -5.31 -16.75
CA ALA A 169 2.55 -6.13 -17.31
C ALA A 169 3.21 -6.98 -16.21
N THR A 170 3.71 -8.17 -16.59
CA THR A 170 4.26 -9.15 -15.65
C THR A 170 5.58 -9.71 -16.17
N ILE A 171 6.57 -9.82 -15.28
CA ILE A 171 7.82 -10.54 -15.51
C ILE A 171 7.92 -11.67 -14.49
N THR A 172 8.29 -12.86 -14.95
CA THR A 172 8.61 -13.98 -14.05
C THR A 172 10.05 -14.42 -14.27
N LEU A 173 10.87 -14.32 -13.23
CA LEU A 173 12.23 -14.86 -13.19
C LEU A 173 12.18 -16.32 -12.71
N LYS A 174 12.92 -17.22 -13.35
CA LYS A 174 13.00 -18.64 -12.95
C LYS A 174 14.42 -19.19 -13.04
N GLY A 175 14.70 -20.25 -12.27
CA GLY A 175 15.89 -21.09 -12.44
C GLY A 175 17.21 -20.32 -12.35
N ASN A 176 18.01 -20.35 -13.43
CA ASN A 176 19.32 -19.70 -13.48
C ASN A 176 19.25 -18.16 -13.32
N GLU A 177 18.11 -17.54 -13.62
CA GLU A 177 17.93 -16.09 -13.46
C GLU A 177 17.92 -15.65 -12.01
N LEU A 178 17.62 -16.58 -11.08
CA LEU A 178 17.52 -16.35 -9.64
C LEU A 178 18.74 -16.86 -8.87
N THR A 179 19.66 -17.55 -9.53
CA THR A 179 20.83 -18.14 -8.85
C THR A 179 21.69 -17.06 -8.21
N GLY A 180 21.90 -17.17 -6.89
CA GLY A 180 22.67 -16.21 -6.11
C GLY A 180 21.97 -14.88 -5.83
N LEU A 181 20.69 -14.73 -6.21
CA LEU A 181 19.91 -13.53 -5.91
C LEU A 181 19.16 -13.70 -4.61
N ASN A 182 19.21 -12.67 -3.76
CA ASN A 182 18.23 -12.49 -2.70
C ASN A 182 16.99 -11.76 -3.26
N GLU A 183 15.93 -11.70 -2.46
CA GLU A 183 14.65 -11.05 -2.81
C GLU A 183 14.82 -9.61 -3.30
N LYS A 184 15.65 -8.80 -2.62
CA LYS A 184 15.90 -7.40 -3.01
C LYS A 184 16.56 -7.30 -4.39
N THR A 185 17.54 -8.15 -4.66
CA THR A 185 18.24 -8.17 -5.96
C THR A 185 17.36 -8.75 -7.06
N ALA A 186 16.54 -9.77 -6.75
CA ALA A 186 15.55 -10.32 -7.68
C ALA A 186 14.49 -9.26 -8.05
N LEU A 187 13.99 -8.51 -7.06
CA LEU A 187 13.05 -7.40 -7.29
C LEU A 187 13.66 -6.32 -8.19
N LYS A 188 14.89 -5.88 -7.89
CA LYS A 188 15.61 -4.90 -8.73
C LYS A 188 15.74 -5.40 -10.17
N LYS A 189 16.17 -6.65 -10.35
CA LYS A 189 16.33 -7.26 -11.68
C LYS A 189 14.99 -7.35 -12.43
N ALA A 190 13.91 -7.77 -11.75
CA ALA A 190 12.59 -7.88 -12.34
C ALA A 190 12.04 -6.51 -12.77
N LYS A 191 12.23 -5.46 -11.96
CA LYS A 191 11.89 -4.07 -12.30
C LYS A 191 12.62 -3.60 -13.55
N GLU A 192 13.94 -3.75 -13.59
CA GLU A 192 14.77 -3.36 -14.74
C GLU A 192 14.35 -4.10 -16.02
N GLN A 193 14.06 -5.40 -15.92
CA GLN A 193 13.60 -6.19 -17.05
C GLN A 193 12.21 -5.78 -17.53
N LEU A 194 11.28 -5.47 -16.61
CA LEU A 194 9.95 -5.00 -16.97
C LEU A 194 10.04 -3.64 -17.68
N ILE A 195 10.77 -2.67 -17.09
CA ILE A 195 11.00 -1.34 -17.68
C ILE A 195 11.56 -1.45 -19.10
N ARG A 196 12.59 -2.30 -19.31
CA ARG A 196 13.19 -2.51 -20.64
C ARG A 196 12.21 -3.14 -21.63
N THR A 197 11.45 -4.13 -21.19
CA THR A 197 10.52 -4.87 -22.06
C THR A 197 9.34 -4.00 -22.48
N THR A 198 8.86 -3.14 -21.60
CA THR A 198 7.73 -2.24 -21.86
C THR A 198 8.14 -0.86 -22.35
N ASN A 199 9.46 -0.59 -22.43
CA ASN A 199 10.03 0.73 -22.71
C ASN A 199 9.45 1.85 -21.82
N ALA A 200 9.18 1.53 -20.55
CA ALA A 200 8.58 2.47 -19.60
C ALA A 200 9.61 3.46 -19.05
N ASP A 201 9.16 4.62 -18.60
CA ASP A 201 10.01 5.54 -17.83
C ASP A 201 10.08 5.12 -16.36
N PHE A 202 8.97 4.64 -15.81
CA PHE A 202 8.86 4.13 -14.44
C PHE A 202 7.70 3.14 -14.30
N LEU A 203 7.53 2.59 -13.10
CA LEU A 203 6.51 1.61 -12.77
C LEU A 203 5.63 2.11 -11.63
N ILE A 204 4.34 1.79 -11.67
CA ILE A 204 3.38 2.08 -10.59
C ILE A 204 2.62 0.83 -10.18
N ALA A 205 2.01 0.86 -8.99
CA ALA A 205 1.22 -0.25 -8.44
C ALA A 205 1.98 -1.59 -8.45
N GLU A 206 3.20 -1.54 -7.94
CA GLU A 206 4.13 -2.67 -7.93
C GLU A 206 3.69 -3.76 -6.95
N ASN A 207 3.57 -4.98 -7.44
CA ASN A 207 3.28 -6.17 -6.65
C ASN A 207 4.25 -7.28 -7.05
N TYR A 208 4.64 -8.13 -6.11
CA TYR A 208 5.42 -9.32 -6.43
C TYR A 208 5.08 -10.51 -5.54
N THR A 209 5.35 -11.70 -6.07
CA THR A 209 5.23 -12.97 -5.36
C THR A 209 6.52 -13.76 -5.51
N VAL A 210 6.88 -14.48 -4.45
CA VAL A 210 8.08 -15.29 -4.38
C VAL A 210 7.69 -16.71 -4.00
N SER A 211 8.17 -17.69 -4.76
CA SER A 211 8.09 -19.10 -4.40
C SER A 211 9.47 -19.56 -3.95
N VAL A 212 9.55 -20.13 -2.75
CA VAL A 212 10.78 -20.64 -2.14
C VAL A 212 10.61 -22.14 -1.88
N LYS A 213 11.60 -22.93 -2.26
CA LYS A 213 11.67 -24.36 -2.00
C LYS A 213 13.06 -24.73 -1.49
N ASN A 214 13.13 -25.45 -0.38
CA ASN A 214 14.40 -25.81 0.28
C ASN A 214 15.31 -24.60 0.51
N SER A 215 14.72 -23.48 0.96
CA SER A 215 15.43 -22.21 1.18
C SER A 215 16.05 -21.57 -0.08
N VAL A 216 15.68 -22.05 -1.27
CA VAL A 216 16.10 -21.50 -2.56
C VAL A 216 14.89 -20.92 -3.28
N MET A 217 15.05 -19.73 -3.85
CA MET A 217 14.00 -19.08 -4.63
C MET A 217 13.81 -19.83 -5.97
N GLU A 218 12.63 -20.41 -6.19
CA GLU A 218 12.31 -21.14 -7.44
C GLU A 218 11.72 -20.20 -8.50
N THR A 219 10.78 -19.35 -8.09
CA THR A 219 10.12 -18.39 -8.98
C THR A 219 9.95 -17.03 -8.30
N PHE A 220 10.13 -15.96 -9.07
CA PHE A 220 9.86 -14.60 -8.65
C PHE A 220 9.00 -13.93 -9.71
N THR A 221 7.76 -13.59 -9.38
CA THR A 221 6.83 -12.94 -10.32
C THR A 221 6.60 -11.51 -9.87
N PHE A 222 6.89 -10.56 -10.76
CA PHE A 222 6.73 -9.14 -10.53
C PHE A 222 5.73 -8.58 -11.53
N THR A 223 4.80 -7.78 -11.02
CA THR A 223 3.68 -7.23 -11.77
C THR A 223 3.52 -5.76 -11.44
N ALA A 224 3.42 -4.91 -12.47
CA ALA A 224 3.23 -3.48 -12.31
C ALA A 224 2.55 -2.89 -13.54
N PHE A 225 2.20 -1.61 -13.48
CA PHE A 225 1.73 -0.84 -14.63
C PHE A 225 2.88 0.03 -15.14
N PRO A 226 3.35 -0.18 -16.38
CA PRO A 226 4.30 0.68 -17.07
C PRO A 226 3.76 2.12 -17.16
N ALA A 227 4.59 3.11 -16.82
CA ALA A 227 4.23 4.52 -16.92
C ALA A 227 5.22 5.27 -17.81
N PHE A 228 4.68 6.21 -18.58
CA PHE A 228 5.41 6.99 -19.59
C PHE A 228 5.15 8.47 -19.36
N TYR A 229 6.20 9.27 -19.30
CA TYR A 229 6.06 10.72 -19.33
C TYR A 229 5.62 11.16 -20.73
N GLN A 230 4.63 12.05 -20.76
CA GLN A 230 4.10 12.64 -21.97
C GLN A 230 3.90 14.15 -21.77
N ASN A 231 3.81 14.87 -22.88
CA ASN A 231 3.38 16.27 -22.92
C ASN A 231 4.06 17.14 -21.85
N TYR A 232 5.40 17.21 -21.88
CA TYR A 232 6.16 18.11 -21.02
C TYR A 232 5.73 19.56 -21.25
N ARG A 233 5.15 20.17 -20.22
CA ARG A 233 4.70 21.56 -20.24
C ARG A 233 5.49 22.36 -19.21
N LYS A 234 5.89 23.56 -19.61
CA LYS A 234 6.54 24.52 -18.72
C LYS A 234 5.44 25.32 -18.02
N TYR A 235 5.25 25.11 -16.72
CA TYR A 235 4.30 25.88 -15.90
C TYR A 235 5.04 26.90 -15.05
N VAL A 236 4.47 28.10 -14.98
CA VAL A 236 4.80 29.06 -13.93
C VAL A 236 3.84 28.75 -12.79
N VAL A 237 4.32 28.09 -11.74
CA VAL A 237 3.48 27.73 -10.59
C VAL A 237 3.31 28.97 -9.73
N ALA A 238 2.07 29.38 -9.47
CA ALA A 238 1.77 30.39 -8.46
C ALA A 238 1.90 29.74 -7.06
N ASP A 239 2.52 30.46 -6.13
CA ASP A 239 3.21 30.02 -4.89
C ASP A 239 2.44 29.13 -3.86
N ASN A 240 1.26 28.58 -4.15
CA ASN A 240 0.42 27.91 -3.15
C ASN A 240 0.06 26.43 -3.44
N ILE A 241 0.75 25.76 -4.36
CA ILE A 241 0.49 24.34 -4.64
C ILE A 241 1.69 23.52 -4.18
N PHE A 242 1.46 22.75 -3.11
CA PHE A 242 2.29 21.70 -2.52
C PHE A 242 3.61 21.39 -3.24
N ASN A 243 4.73 21.44 -2.50
CA ASN A 243 5.95 20.72 -2.86
C ASN A 243 5.65 19.22 -2.85
N MET A 244 5.16 18.69 -3.96
CA MET A 244 5.02 17.25 -4.14
C MET A 244 6.41 16.66 -4.42
N THR A 245 6.72 15.59 -3.69
CA THR A 245 7.98 14.84 -3.78
C THR A 245 8.27 14.38 -5.20
N THR A 246 9.54 14.10 -5.50
CA THR A 246 10.02 13.64 -6.82
C THR A 246 9.50 12.27 -7.26
N GLU A 247 8.75 11.56 -6.41
CA GLU A 247 8.16 10.27 -6.72
C GLU A 247 6.63 10.40 -6.92
N PRO A 248 6.07 9.83 -8.00
CA PRO A 248 4.65 9.85 -8.25
C PRO A 248 3.91 9.02 -7.19
N GLN A 249 3.00 9.67 -6.46
CA GLN A 249 2.09 8.96 -5.56
C GLN A 249 0.81 8.59 -6.31
N LEU A 250 0.42 7.32 -6.20
CA LEU A 250 -0.84 6.81 -6.72
C LEU A 250 -1.92 7.05 -5.66
N ILE A 251 -2.90 7.91 -5.97
CA ILE A 251 -4.02 8.20 -5.07
C ILE A 251 -5.24 7.44 -5.62
N TYR A 252 -5.95 6.73 -4.74
CA TYR A 252 -7.13 5.93 -5.11
C TYR A 252 -8.41 6.68 -4.72
N SER A 253 -9.40 6.70 -5.62
CA SER A 253 -10.67 7.41 -5.41
C SER A 253 -11.87 6.48 -5.62
N THR A 254 -12.08 5.56 -4.68
CA THR A 254 -13.33 4.79 -4.60
C THR A 254 -13.90 4.97 -3.20
N VAL A 255 -15.18 5.30 -3.12
CA VAL A 255 -15.91 5.40 -1.86
C VAL A 255 -16.81 4.19 -1.73
N GLY A 256 -16.80 3.58 -0.56
CA GLY A 256 -17.78 2.59 -0.16
C GLY A 256 -18.77 3.25 0.78
N ASP A 257 -20.07 3.08 0.52
CA ASP A 257 -21.09 3.46 1.47
C ASP A 257 -20.96 2.59 2.73
N LEU A 258 -21.27 3.13 3.91
CA LEU A 258 -21.34 2.34 5.13
C LEU A 258 -22.79 1.92 5.41
N LYS A 259 -23.04 0.61 5.43
CA LYS A 259 -24.32 0.05 5.88
C LYS A 259 -24.20 -0.37 7.33
N THR A 260 -25.02 0.21 8.20
CA THR A 260 -25.12 -0.25 9.59
C THR A 260 -25.76 -1.65 9.63
N LEU A 261 -25.17 -2.56 10.39
CA LEU A 261 -25.65 -3.94 10.52
C LEU A 261 -26.68 -4.10 11.64
N SER A 262 -26.58 -3.29 12.70
CA SER A 262 -27.46 -3.32 13.86
C SER A 262 -27.50 -1.96 14.56
N GLY A 263 -28.33 -1.83 15.60
CA GLY A 263 -28.26 -0.70 16.53
C GLY A 263 -26.95 -0.68 17.33
N LYS A 264 -26.83 0.25 18.29
CA LYS A 264 -25.66 0.37 19.16
C LYS A 264 -25.35 -0.96 19.85
N ILE A 265 -24.08 -1.37 19.81
CA ILE A 265 -23.58 -2.59 20.44
C ILE A 265 -22.75 -2.26 21.68
N SER A 266 -22.56 -3.29 22.52
CA SER A 266 -21.64 -3.27 23.65
C SER A 266 -20.93 -4.61 23.70
N VAL A 267 -19.60 -4.61 23.62
CA VAL A 267 -18.79 -5.83 23.66
C VAL A 267 -17.69 -5.66 24.69
N THR A 268 -17.52 -6.68 25.52
CA THR A 268 -16.68 -6.60 26.70
C THR A 268 -15.61 -7.70 26.70
N CYS A 269 -14.40 -7.32 27.08
CA CYS A 269 -13.30 -8.23 27.40
C CYS A 269 -13.01 -8.16 28.90
N ASN A 270 -12.93 -9.32 29.54
CA ASN A 270 -12.60 -9.44 30.96
C ASN A 270 -11.08 -9.56 31.20
N ALA A 271 -10.64 -9.44 32.46
CA ALA A 271 -9.24 -9.39 32.83
C ALA A 271 -8.41 -10.57 32.30
N ASP A 272 -8.97 -11.79 32.29
CA ASP A 272 -8.37 -13.01 31.77
C ASP A 272 -8.06 -12.90 30.27
N GLU A 273 -8.94 -12.24 29.50
CA GLU A 273 -8.74 -11.98 28.08
C GLU A 273 -7.71 -10.87 27.83
N LEU A 274 -7.41 -10.03 28.82
CA LEU A 274 -6.55 -8.84 28.66
C LEU A 274 -5.14 -9.02 29.23
N GLN A 275 -4.85 -10.14 29.90
CA GLN A 275 -3.57 -10.36 30.57
C GLN A 275 -2.36 -10.18 29.64
N GLY A 276 -1.37 -9.44 30.12
CA GLY A 276 -0.09 -9.23 29.43
C GLY A 276 -0.15 -8.29 28.22
N LEU A 277 -1.31 -7.68 27.95
CA LEU A 277 -1.46 -6.67 26.89
C LEU A 277 -1.24 -5.27 27.46
N ASN A 278 -0.64 -4.38 26.66
CA ASN A 278 -0.71 -2.94 26.94
C ASN A 278 -2.08 -2.39 26.52
N ARG A 279 -2.43 -1.19 27.00
CA ARG A 279 -3.73 -0.55 26.75
C ARG A 279 -4.12 -0.53 25.26
N SER A 280 -3.23 -0.08 24.37
CA SER A 280 -3.51 -0.03 22.92
C SER A 280 -3.79 -1.42 22.34
N SER A 281 -3.08 -2.45 22.81
CA SER A 281 -3.31 -3.83 22.39
C SER A 281 -4.63 -4.38 22.93
N MET A 282 -5.05 -3.97 24.14
CA MET A 282 -6.34 -4.32 24.70
C MET A 282 -7.50 -3.68 23.91
N GLU A 283 -7.37 -2.40 23.53
CA GLU A 283 -8.34 -1.68 22.68
C GLU A 283 -8.50 -2.37 21.30
N VAL A 284 -7.37 -2.73 20.66
CA VAL A 284 -7.39 -3.49 19.40
C VAL A 284 -8.07 -4.85 19.58
N LYS A 285 -7.79 -5.55 20.69
CA LYS A 285 -8.40 -6.86 20.98
C LYS A 285 -9.91 -6.77 21.13
N VAL A 286 -10.42 -5.83 21.94
CA VAL A 286 -11.87 -5.68 22.15
C VAL A 286 -12.57 -5.18 20.87
N ARG A 287 -11.92 -4.30 20.09
CA ARG A 287 -12.43 -3.88 18.77
C ARG A 287 -12.55 -5.06 17.82
N ASN A 288 -11.50 -5.89 17.69
CA ASN A 288 -11.55 -7.08 16.84
C ASN A 288 -12.61 -8.09 17.31
N LYS A 289 -12.77 -8.29 18.63
CA LYS A 289 -13.85 -9.12 19.18
C LYS A 289 -15.22 -8.61 18.75
N ALA A 290 -15.45 -7.29 18.83
CA ALA A 290 -16.71 -6.67 18.40
C ALA A 290 -16.94 -6.80 16.90
N LEU A 291 -15.94 -6.48 16.07
CA LEU A 291 -16.03 -6.62 14.62
C LEU A 291 -16.34 -8.07 14.21
N ASN A 292 -15.73 -9.05 14.87
CA ASN A 292 -15.98 -10.46 14.60
C ASN A 292 -17.36 -10.94 15.04
N GLN A 293 -17.78 -10.56 16.25
CA GLN A 293 -19.09 -10.94 16.78
C GLN A 293 -20.23 -10.45 15.88
N TYR A 294 -20.09 -9.24 15.31
CA TYR A 294 -21.12 -8.62 14.48
C TYR A 294 -20.87 -8.74 12.98
N LYS A 295 -19.80 -9.44 12.54
CA LYS A 295 -19.39 -9.55 11.13
C LYS A 295 -19.28 -8.17 10.44
N ALA A 296 -18.72 -7.20 11.16
CA ALA A 296 -18.59 -5.82 10.73
C ALA A 296 -17.17 -5.52 10.21
N ASP A 297 -17.05 -4.52 9.34
CA ASP A 297 -15.77 -4.01 8.86
C ASP A 297 -15.24 -2.90 9.77
N VAL A 298 -16.15 -2.04 10.25
CA VAL A 298 -15.83 -0.87 11.07
C VAL A 298 -16.89 -0.69 12.16
N LEU A 299 -16.50 -0.03 13.26
CA LEU A 299 -17.42 0.47 14.27
C LEU A 299 -17.52 2.00 14.15
N LEU A 300 -18.72 2.50 13.89
CA LEU A 300 -19.01 3.92 13.90
C LEU A 300 -19.23 4.43 15.32
N ASN A 301 -18.79 5.66 15.61
CA ASN A 301 -18.90 6.30 16.92
C ASN A 301 -18.36 5.41 18.05
N GLU A 302 -17.17 4.84 17.84
CA GLU A 302 -16.57 3.94 18.81
C GLU A 302 -16.19 4.66 20.10
N TYR A 303 -16.45 4.02 21.23
CA TYR A 303 -16.12 4.53 22.56
C TYR A 303 -15.70 3.38 23.48
N PHE A 304 -14.62 3.59 24.23
CA PHE A 304 -14.08 2.60 25.16
C PHE A 304 -14.37 2.99 26.61
N GLN A 305 -14.96 2.07 27.36
CA GLN A 305 -15.15 2.13 28.80
C GLN A 305 -14.17 1.19 29.49
N TYR A 306 -13.50 1.70 30.54
CA TYR A 306 -12.51 0.95 31.31
C TYR A 306 -13.01 0.77 32.73
N THR A 307 -12.99 -0.46 33.21
CA THR A 307 -13.17 -0.77 34.63
C THR A 307 -11.82 -1.22 35.17
N TYR A 308 -11.36 -0.58 36.25
CA TYR A 308 -10.10 -0.93 36.90
C TYR A 308 -10.33 -1.93 38.04
N SER A 309 -9.28 -2.68 38.38
CA SER A 309 -9.23 -3.52 39.57
C SER A 309 -9.43 -2.70 40.85
N ALA A 310 -9.72 -3.39 41.96
CA ALA A 310 -9.98 -2.73 43.25
C ALA A 310 -8.79 -1.88 43.76
N ASP A 311 -7.57 -2.23 43.37
CA ASP A 311 -6.35 -1.46 43.69
C ASP A 311 -6.08 -0.30 42.70
N GLY A 312 -6.89 -0.17 41.65
CA GLY A 312 -6.82 0.87 40.63
C GLY A 312 -5.62 0.77 39.69
N LYS A 313 -4.82 -0.30 39.78
CA LYS A 313 -3.57 -0.43 38.99
C LYS A 313 -3.77 -1.11 37.66
N ASP A 314 -4.64 -2.11 37.62
CA ASP A 314 -4.85 -2.94 36.44
C ASP A 314 -6.23 -2.68 35.82
N ILE A 315 -6.33 -2.84 34.50
CA ILE A 315 -7.62 -2.80 33.81
C ILE A 315 -8.29 -4.16 33.98
N ALA A 316 -9.37 -4.21 34.77
CA ALA A 316 -10.14 -5.43 35.01
C ALA A 316 -11.09 -5.76 33.85
N GLN A 317 -11.55 -4.75 33.13
CA GLN A 317 -12.49 -4.92 32.02
C GLN A 317 -12.39 -3.76 31.03
N ILE A 318 -12.54 -4.06 29.75
CA ILE A 318 -12.75 -3.04 28.70
C ILE A 318 -14.03 -3.37 27.95
N THR A 319 -14.90 -2.38 27.81
CA THR A 319 -16.12 -2.45 27.01
C THR A 319 -16.02 -1.46 25.85
N ILE A 320 -16.20 -1.94 24.63
CA ILE A 320 -16.36 -1.09 23.45
C ILE A 320 -17.83 -0.93 23.12
N LEU A 321 -18.26 0.31 22.90
CA LEU A 321 -19.56 0.66 22.35
C LEU A 321 -19.37 1.25 20.97
N GLY A 322 -20.34 1.03 20.09
CA GLY A 322 -20.34 1.59 18.74
C GLY A 322 -21.51 1.10 17.92
N THR A 323 -21.56 1.49 16.65
CA THR A 323 -22.52 0.95 15.69
C THR A 323 -21.77 0.16 14.62
N PRO A 324 -21.94 -1.17 14.52
CA PRO A 324 -21.24 -1.96 13.53
C PRO A 324 -21.73 -1.60 12.13
N ALA A 325 -20.79 -1.40 11.22
CA ALA A 325 -21.06 -1.13 9.82
C ALA A 325 -20.18 -1.98 8.91
N VAL A 326 -20.69 -2.24 7.71
CA VAL A 326 -19.95 -2.87 6.62
C VAL A 326 -19.85 -1.91 5.44
N TYR A 327 -18.76 -2.02 4.70
CA TYR A 327 -18.67 -1.36 3.41
C TYR A 327 -19.60 -2.06 2.42
N HIS A 328 -20.38 -1.26 1.70
CA HIS A 328 -21.25 -1.72 0.62
C HIS A 328 -21.27 -0.70 -0.51
N ASN A 329 -21.82 -1.11 -1.66
CA ASN A 329 -22.03 -0.24 -2.82
C ASN A 329 -20.79 0.59 -3.21
N PHE A 330 -19.62 -0.05 -3.37
CA PHE A 330 -18.44 0.66 -3.84
C PHE A 330 -18.71 1.30 -5.20
N HIS A 331 -18.47 2.60 -5.31
CA HIS A 331 -18.58 3.34 -6.56
C HIS A 331 -17.44 4.37 -6.68
N PRO A 332 -17.02 4.70 -7.91
CA PRO A 332 -16.16 5.86 -8.12
C PRO A 332 -16.84 7.12 -7.58
N ILE A 333 -16.06 7.98 -6.91
CA ILE A 333 -16.55 9.26 -6.39
C ILE A 333 -17.16 10.07 -7.54
N ALA A 334 -18.46 10.34 -7.48
CA ALA A 334 -19.11 11.20 -8.45
C ALA A 334 -18.77 12.67 -8.16
N ALA A 335 -18.68 13.51 -9.21
CA ALA A 335 -18.29 14.91 -9.07
C ALA A 335 -19.19 15.72 -8.10
N ASN A 336 -20.43 15.25 -7.88
CA ASN A 336 -21.43 15.85 -6.98
C ASN A 336 -21.44 15.26 -5.56
N GLU A 337 -20.73 14.16 -5.28
CA GLU A 337 -20.59 13.56 -3.94
C GLU A 337 -19.44 14.18 -3.13
N VAL A 338 -18.69 15.03 -3.81
CA VAL A 338 -17.59 15.80 -3.26
C VAL A 338 -18.18 16.96 -2.47
N LEU A 339 -17.98 16.96 -1.15
CA LEU A 339 -18.24 18.12 -0.31
C LEU A 339 -17.46 19.31 -0.88
N ASP A 340 -18.15 20.35 -1.32
CA ASP A 340 -17.52 21.62 -1.67
C ASP A 340 -17.03 22.27 -0.38
N PRO A 341 -15.70 22.29 -0.12
CA PRO A 341 -15.18 22.92 1.10
C PRO A 341 -15.35 24.44 1.08
N THR A 342 -15.83 25.03 -0.03
CA THR A 342 -16.06 26.47 -0.19
C THR A 342 -17.50 26.89 0.06
N SER A 343 -18.42 25.98 0.42
CA SER A 343 -19.74 26.39 0.86
C SER A 343 -19.68 27.09 2.23
N THR A 344 -19.72 28.42 2.15
CA THR A 344 -20.07 29.44 3.14
C THR A 344 -19.05 29.81 4.22
N VAL A 345 -18.22 30.81 3.89
CA VAL A 345 -17.97 31.93 4.81
C VAL A 345 -18.57 33.17 4.14
N ASN A 346 -19.74 33.63 4.60
CA ASN A 346 -20.23 34.95 4.21
C ASN A 346 -19.28 36.00 4.81
N ALA A 347 -19.06 37.09 4.08
CA ALA A 347 -18.11 38.16 4.44
C ALA A 347 -18.49 38.93 5.73
N ASP A 348 -19.59 38.54 6.37
CA ASP A 348 -20.31 39.35 7.36
C ASP A 348 -20.11 38.81 8.79
N GLY A 349 -19.41 37.69 8.97
CA GLY A 349 -19.09 37.13 10.29
C GLY A 349 -20.29 36.54 11.05
N GLU A 350 -21.50 36.60 10.51
CA GLU A 350 -22.65 35.85 11.03
C GLU A 350 -22.66 34.44 10.45
N ALA A 351 -22.82 33.45 11.35
CA ALA A 351 -22.95 32.05 10.99
C ALA A 351 -24.20 31.89 10.11
N ALA A 352 -24.00 31.80 8.79
CA ALA A 352 -25.01 31.23 7.92
C ALA A 352 -25.35 29.83 8.46
N GLU A 353 -26.63 29.50 8.57
CA GLU A 353 -27.07 28.12 8.77
C GLU A 353 -26.55 27.30 7.59
N GLY A 354 -25.33 26.78 7.74
CA GLY A 354 -24.67 25.98 6.73
C GLY A 354 -25.46 24.70 6.49
N PRO A 355 -25.30 24.05 5.32
CA PRO A 355 -25.74 22.68 5.17
C PRO A 355 -25.10 21.85 6.30
N ALA A 356 -25.95 21.13 7.02
CA ALA A 356 -25.60 20.26 8.13
C ALA A 356 -24.26 19.55 7.85
N SER A 357 -23.29 19.67 8.77
CA SER A 357 -22.02 18.95 8.67
C SER A 357 -22.27 17.48 8.33
N PHE A 358 -21.33 16.76 7.71
CA PHE A 358 -21.51 15.33 7.43
C PHE A 358 -21.98 14.55 8.69
N ILE A 359 -21.50 14.96 9.87
CA ILE A 359 -21.96 14.44 11.16
C ILE A 359 -23.39 14.88 11.46
N ASP A 360 -23.79 16.13 11.25
CA ASP A 360 -25.18 16.57 11.43
C ASP A 360 -26.15 15.97 10.42
N THR A 361 -25.71 15.69 9.19
CA THR A 361 -26.48 15.01 8.15
C THR A 361 -26.71 13.54 8.54
N ILE A 362 -25.66 12.86 9.03
CA ILE A 362 -25.75 11.53 9.61
C ILE A 362 -26.65 11.53 10.85
N LEU A 363 -26.47 12.49 11.78
CA LEU A 363 -27.26 12.59 13.01
C LEU A 363 -28.72 12.95 12.75
N ASN A 364 -29.02 13.78 11.75
CA ASN A 364 -30.39 14.13 11.36
C ASN A 364 -31.09 12.97 10.62
N LEU A 365 -30.35 12.11 9.92
CA LEU A 365 -30.83 10.82 9.41
C LEU A 365 -31.27 9.89 10.55
N PHE A 366 -30.73 10.05 11.77
CA PHE A 366 -31.14 9.28 12.96
C PHE A 366 -32.22 9.96 13.83
N LYS A 367 -32.58 11.23 13.58
CA LYS A 367 -33.65 11.94 14.30
C LYS A 367 -35.04 11.78 13.69
N LYS A 368 -35.15 11.30 12.44
CA LYS A 368 -36.43 10.89 11.85
C LYS A 368 -36.69 9.40 12.11
N LYS A 369 -37.14 9.10 13.32
CA LYS A 369 -37.99 7.94 13.62
C LYS A 369 -39.00 8.31 14.68
#